data_AF-A0A960WBK8-F1
#
_entry.id   AF-A0A960WBK8-F1
#
_cell.length_a   1.000
_cell.length_b   1.000
_cell.length_c   1.000
_cell.angle_alpha   90.00
_cell.angle_beta   90.00
_cell.angle_gamma   90.00
#
_symmetry.space_group_name_H-M   'P 1'
#
loop_
_entity.id
_entity.type
_entity.pdbx_description
1 polymer ?
#
loop_
_entity_poly.entity_id
_entity_poly.type
_entity_poly.pdbx_seq_one_letter_code
_entity_poly.pdbx_strand_id
1 'polypeptide(L)'
;RKWEDVFATLGYEADRLFVRADKEIDERTLLDAPGSVFLYCFHFRYSILPAVGIPLFVCIVLGLIRMAMKRSPAILILYAGLIPYYCVLEFVNKVAVNYDRYVLPVLSLYLIAAMVFCEGICRYCRTMSGKYVAMFSLAVVLSVYPIYKTARYLAVVVPDTREQMKEWIVGNIPKGSTIFMHWARPSLYPDLASEGYKVVIPPHRTAIEFEEQKRQADYILSSTVKNVFFTYPDDRSLYKQIYGDELSTAKPLFSVYPSYETYLYHNPVLHIYKGIKNTAQ
;
A
#
# COMPACT_ATOMS: atom_id res chain seq x y z
N ARG A 1 13.05 19.73 -31.54
CA ARG A 1 11.76 19.48 -30.84
C ARG A 1 11.89 20.10 -29.47
N LYS A 2 11.07 21.11 -29.18
CA LYS A 2 11.21 21.92 -27.97
C LYS A 2 10.68 21.12 -26.78
N TRP A 3 11.38 21.20 -25.64
CA TRP A 3 10.93 20.59 -24.38
C TRP A 3 9.51 21.03 -23.98
N GLU A 4 9.11 22.22 -24.43
CA GLU A 4 7.75 22.77 -24.31
C GLU A 4 6.67 21.82 -24.87
N ASP A 5 6.92 21.11 -25.96
CA ASP A 5 5.93 20.17 -26.55
C ASP A 5 5.78 18.90 -25.68
N VAL A 6 6.87 18.45 -25.05
CA VAL A 6 6.86 17.29 -24.14
C VAL A 6 6.11 17.64 -22.87
N PHE A 7 6.34 18.82 -22.30
CA PHE A 7 5.62 19.30 -21.12
C PHE A 7 4.17 19.68 -21.43
N ALA A 8 3.85 20.20 -22.62
CA ALA A 8 2.48 20.46 -23.04
C ALA A 8 1.67 19.16 -23.22
N THR A 9 2.31 18.09 -23.73
CA THR A 9 1.68 16.76 -23.84
C THR A 9 1.48 16.12 -22.46
N LEU A 10 2.42 16.32 -21.53
CA LEU A 10 2.27 15.90 -20.13
C LEU A 10 1.24 16.75 -19.35
N GLY A 11 1.12 18.05 -19.65
CA GLY A 11 0.08 18.94 -19.10
C GLY A 11 -1.32 18.60 -19.60
N TYR A 12 -1.43 18.17 -20.86
CA TYR A 12 -2.69 17.68 -21.44
C TYR A 12 -3.16 16.36 -20.82
N GLU A 13 -2.23 15.51 -20.39
CA GLU A 13 -2.52 14.32 -19.57
C GLU A 13 -2.79 14.70 -18.11
N ALA A 14 -2.16 15.73 -17.55
CA ALA A 14 -2.44 16.22 -16.20
C ALA A 14 -3.92 16.61 -16.06
N ASP A 15 -4.49 17.39 -16.97
CA ASP A 15 -5.91 17.78 -16.95
C ASP A 15 -6.91 16.59 -17.14
N ARG A 16 -6.43 15.41 -17.54
CA ARG A 16 -7.21 14.16 -17.61
C ARG A 16 -6.90 13.15 -16.50
N LEU A 17 -5.68 13.13 -15.98
CA LEU A 17 -5.23 12.33 -14.82
C LEU A 17 -5.73 12.95 -13.51
N PHE A 18 -5.83 14.28 -13.47
CA PHE A 18 -6.70 15.02 -12.56
C PHE A 18 -8.06 15.08 -13.23
N VAL A 19 -8.84 14.00 -13.07
CA VAL A 19 -10.28 14.05 -13.39
C VAL A 19 -10.81 15.32 -12.74
N ARG A 20 -11.20 16.31 -13.55
CA ARG A 20 -12.14 17.34 -13.13
C ARG A 20 -13.32 16.57 -12.56
N ALA A 21 -13.38 16.51 -11.23
CA ALA A 21 -14.56 16.12 -10.51
C ALA A 21 -15.57 17.21 -10.80
N ASP A 22 -16.25 17.09 -11.94
CA ASP A 22 -17.42 17.88 -12.27
C ASP A 22 -18.50 17.49 -11.24
N LYS A 23 -18.45 18.16 -10.09
CA LYS A 23 -19.40 18.34 -8.97
C LYS A 23 -18.69 18.27 -7.61
N GLU A 24 -18.43 19.45 -7.05
CA GLU A 24 -18.41 19.75 -5.60
C GLU A 24 -17.59 18.83 -4.66
N ILE A 25 -16.46 18.29 -5.13
CA ILE A 25 -15.40 17.88 -4.19
C ILE A 25 -14.46 19.08 -4.13
N ASP A 26 -14.58 19.87 -3.06
CA ASP A 26 -13.76 21.06 -2.79
C ASP A 26 -12.28 20.72 -3.00
N GLU A 27 -11.68 21.25 -4.07
CA GLU A 27 -10.27 21.01 -4.45
C GLU A 27 -9.30 21.33 -3.31
N ARG A 28 -9.73 22.08 -2.29
CA ARG A 28 -8.98 22.35 -1.05
C ARG A 28 -8.76 21.12 -0.18
N THR A 29 -9.65 20.12 -0.18
CA THR A 29 -9.51 18.96 0.72
C THR A 29 -8.46 17.94 0.28
N LEU A 30 -8.09 17.92 -1.00
CA LEU A 30 -7.00 17.06 -1.50
C LEU A 30 -5.60 17.66 -1.26
N LEU A 31 -5.52 18.96 -0.96
CA LEU A 31 -4.27 19.71 -0.78
C LEU A 31 -3.86 19.92 0.68
N ASP A 32 -4.72 19.56 1.65
CA ASP A 32 -4.44 19.79 3.08
C ASP A 32 -3.58 18.69 3.73
N ALA A 33 -3.35 17.56 3.05
CA ALA A 33 -2.35 16.61 3.53
C ALA A 33 -0.98 17.30 3.50
N PRO A 34 -0.25 17.38 4.64
CA PRO A 34 0.97 18.16 4.73
C PRO A 34 1.93 17.70 3.64
N GLY A 35 2.44 18.63 2.81
CA GLY A 35 3.23 18.32 1.60
C GLY A 35 4.40 17.34 1.81
N SER A 36 4.84 17.15 3.07
CA SER A 36 5.81 16.13 3.48
C SER A 36 5.33 14.68 3.32
N VAL A 37 4.03 14.43 3.27
CA VAL A 37 3.41 13.10 3.01
C VAL A 37 3.46 12.75 1.52
N PHE A 38 3.53 13.77 0.65
CA PHE A 38 3.59 13.56 -0.80
C PHE A 38 5.00 13.37 -1.32
N LEU A 39 6.03 13.89 -0.66
CA LEU A 39 7.41 13.72 -1.09
C LEU A 39 7.90 12.29 -0.85
N TYR A 40 8.77 11.78 -1.72
CA TYR A 40 9.42 10.47 -1.54
C TYR A 40 10.09 10.24 -0.18
N CYS A 41 10.42 11.29 0.58
CA CYS A 41 10.83 11.17 1.98
C CYS A 41 9.84 10.30 2.80
N PHE A 42 8.56 10.30 2.41
CA PHE A 42 7.53 9.36 2.85
C PHE A 42 7.97 7.89 2.69
N HIS A 43 8.49 7.50 1.53
CA HIS A 43 8.95 6.13 1.27
C HIS A 43 10.13 5.73 2.16
N PHE A 44 11.02 6.65 2.54
CA PHE A 44 12.09 6.32 3.48
C PHE A 44 11.53 5.85 4.83
N ARG A 45 10.49 6.53 5.33
CA ARG A 45 9.87 6.24 6.62
C ARG A 45 8.88 5.08 6.58
N TYR A 46 8.02 5.01 5.57
CA TYR A 46 6.87 4.11 5.55
C TYR A 46 7.09 2.85 4.68
N SER A 47 8.00 2.90 3.70
CA SER A 47 8.27 1.76 2.81
C SER A 47 9.63 1.12 3.12
N ILE A 48 10.72 1.89 2.99
CA ILE A 48 12.10 1.39 3.01
C ILE A 48 12.51 0.99 4.43
N LEU A 49 12.43 1.91 5.41
CA LEU A 49 12.86 1.62 6.78
C LEU A 49 12.15 0.39 7.38
N PRO A 50 10.82 0.23 7.27
CA PRO A 50 10.16 -0.96 7.77
C PRO A 50 10.53 -2.21 6.98
N ALA A 51 10.85 -2.10 5.68
CA ALA A 51 11.21 -3.26 4.86
C ALA A 51 12.63 -3.77 5.14
N VAL A 52 13.61 -2.86 5.25
CA VAL A 52 15.03 -3.24 5.37
C VAL A 52 15.53 -3.28 6.81
N GLY A 53 14.85 -2.62 7.74
CA GLY A 53 15.28 -2.46 9.13
C GLY A 53 16.36 -1.39 9.30
N ILE A 54 16.56 -0.95 10.55
CA ILE A 54 17.47 0.15 10.89
C ILE A 54 18.92 -0.09 10.42
N PRO A 55 19.54 -1.27 10.61
CA PRO A 55 20.95 -1.47 10.25
C PRO A 55 21.22 -1.28 8.75
N LEU A 56 20.40 -1.90 7.90
CA LEU A 56 20.53 -1.78 6.45
C LEU A 56 20.10 -0.38 5.99
N PHE A 57 19.09 0.22 6.60
CA PHE A 57 18.69 1.60 6.33
C PHE A 57 19.83 2.60 6.56
N VAL A 58 20.54 2.50 7.68
CA VAL A 58 21.71 3.35 7.96
C VAL A 58 22.81 3.15 6.90
N CYS A 59 23.08 1.90 6.51
CA CYS A 59 24.04 1.60 5.45
C CYS A 59 23.63 2.23 4.11
N ILE A 60 22.34 2.19 3.76
CA ILE A 60 21.78 2.86 2.57
C ILE A 60 22.05 4.36 2.63
N VAL A 61 21.68 5.03 3.73
CA VAL A 61 21.83 6.49 3.88
C VAL A 61 23.31 6.91 3.80
N LEU A 62 24.19 6.27 4.58
CA LEU A 62 25.62 6.58 4.58
C LEU A 62 26.28 6.23 3.23
N GLY A 63 25.79 5.19 2.57
CA GLY A 63 26.15 4.80 1.22
C GLY A 63 25.82 5.87 0.18
N LEU A 64 24.60 6.41 0.23
CA LEU A 64 24.15 7.48 -0.67
C LEU A 64 24.99 8.75 -0.47
N ILE A 65 25.28 9.14 0.77
CA ILE A 65 26.16 10.27 1.10
C ILE A 65 27.55 10.03 0.50
N ARG A 66 28.13 8.86 0.72
CA ARG A 66 29.46 8.49 0.20
C ARG A 66 29.50 8.47 -1.32
N MET A 67 28.44 7.98 -1.98
CA MET A 67 28.34 7.99 -3.44
C MET A 67 28.29 9.43 -3.99
N ALA A 68 27.49 10.30 -3.38
CA ALA A 68 27.39 11.71 -3.77
C ALA A 68 28.74 12.45 -3.65
N MET A 69 29.56 12.11 -2.65
CA MET A 69 30.90 12.68 -2.47
C MET A 69 31.93 12.18 -3.50
N LYS A 70 31.82 10.94 -4.00
CA LYS A 70 32.84 10.29 -4.85
C LYS A 70 32.85 10.79 -6.31
N ARG A 71 31.79 11.47 -6.78
CA ARG A 71 31.64 12.07 -8.13
C ARG A 71 32.16 11.21 -9.31
N SER A 72 32.08 9.87 -9.23
CA SER A 72 32.55 9.01 -10.32
C SER A 72 31.55 8.99 -11.49
N PRO A 73 32.00 8.85 -12.75
CA PRO A 73 31.09 8.78 -13.91
C PRO A 73 30.00 7.71 -13.78
N ALA A 74 30.34 6.53 -13.24
CA ALA A 74 29.37 5.46 -13.00
C ALA A 74 28.25 5.87 -12.03
N ILE A 75 28.59 6.59 -10.95
CA ILE A 75 27.62 7.11 -9.99
C ILE A 75 26.74 8.19 -10.63
N LEU A 76 27.33 9.06 -11.46
CA LEU A 76 26.57 10.08 -12.18
C LEU A 76 25.56 9.44 -13.15
N ILE A 77 25.92 8.36 -13.84
CA ILE A 77 25.01 7.59 -14.70
C ILE A 77 23.85 7.00 -13.88
N LEU A 78 24.15 6.41 -12.72
CA LEU A 78 23.11 5.87 -11.83
C LEU A 78 22.14 6.98 -11.38
N TYR A 79 22.65 8.14 -10.96
CA TYR A 79 21.81 9.27 -10.59
C TYR A 79 21.04 9.86 -11.78
N ALA A 80 21.64 9.90 -12.96
CA ALA A 80 21.00 10.40 -14.18
C ALA A 80 19.80 9.53 -14.60
N GLY A 81 19.79 8.23 -14.29
CA GLY A 81 18.62 7.37 -14.49
C GLY A 81 17.55 7.56 -13.42
N LEU A 82 17.95 7.71 -12.16
CA LEU A 82 17.05 7.66 -11.01
C LEU A 82 16.41 9.00 -10.64
N ILE A 83 17.12 10.12 -10.83
CA ILE A 83 16.55 11.44 -10.57
C ILE A 83 15.37 11.72 -11.51
N PRO A 84 15.43 11.48 -12.84
CA PRO A 84 14.26 11.66 -13.70
C PRO A 84 13.12 10.71 -13.34
N TYR A 85 13.41 9.43 -13.04
CA TYR A 85 12.41 8.48 -12.56
C TYR A 85 11.70 9.01 -11.30
N TYR A 86 12.48 9.52 -10.34
CA TYR A 86 11.97 10.15 -9.13
C TYR A 86 11.09 11.36 -9.45
N CYS A 87 11.58 12.28 -10.28
CA CYS A 87 10.82 13.48 -10.66
C CYS A 87 9.47 13.08 -11.25
N VAL A 88 9.45 12.13 -12.19
CA VAL A 88 8.20 11.63 -12.80
C VAL A 88 7.26 11.06 -11.73
N LEU A 89 7.76 10.24 -10.80
CA LEU A 89 6.92 9.67 -9.73
C LEU A 89 6.34 10.72 -8.78
N GLU A 90 7.05 11.81 -8.52
CA GLU A 90 6.53 12.91 -7.69
C GLU A 90 5.39 13.65 -8.39
N PHE A 91 5.42 13.72 -9.73
CA PHE A 91 4.36 14.37 -10.52
C PHE A 91 3.18 13.45 -10.84
N VAL A 92 3.31 12.13 -10.67
CA VAL A 92 2.20 11.18 -10.88
C VAL A 92 1.35 11.12 -9.62
N ASN A 93 0.02 11.23 -9.78
CA ASN A 93 -0.92 11.11 -8.67
C ASN A 93 -0.72 9.78 -7.94
N LYS A 94 -0.19 9.84 -6.72
CA LYS A 94 0.14 8.66 -5.90
C LYS A 94 -1.15 8.09 -5.36
N VAL A 95 -1.76 7.17 -6.11
CA VAL A 95 -2.97 6.47 -5.67
C VAL A 95 -2.71 5.79 -4.33
N ALA A 96 -3.47 6.18 -3.31
CA ALA A 96 -3.37 5.63 -1.97
C ALA A 96 -3.48 4.10 -1.97
N VAL A 97 -2.73 3.47 -1.05
CA VAL A 97 -2.58 2.02 -0.81
C VAL A 97 -1.60 1.27 -1.75
N ASN A 98 -1.08 1.86 -2.83
CA ASN A 98 -0.14 1.16 -3.75
C ASN A 98 1.23 1.83 -3.91
N TYR A 99 1.63 2.69 -3.00
CA TYR A 99 2.84 3.50 -3.19
C TYR A 99 4.14 2.66 -3.12
N ASP A 100 4.16 1.53 -2.42
CA ASP A 100 5.37 0.71 -2.25
C ASP A 100 5.97 0.20 -3.56
N ARG A 101 5.14 -0.03 -4.59
CA ARG A 101 5.62 -0.52 -5.89
C ARG A 101 6.55 0.46 -6.61
N TYR A 102 6.44 1.75 -6.29
CA TYR A 102 7.28 2.80 -6.87
C TYR A 102 8.70 2.80 -6.32
N VAL A 103 8.94 2.14 -5.19
CA VAL A 103 10.28 1.98 -4.59
C VAL A 103 11.08 0.89 -5.29
N LEU A 104 10.43 -0.08 -5.96
CA LEU A 104 11.09 -1.26 -6.53
C LEU A 104 12.25 -0.91 -7.49
N PRO A 105 12.09 0.02 -8.46
CA PRO A 105 13.20 0.37 -9.35
C PRO A 105 14.39 1.02 -8.62
N VAL A 106 14.14 1.76 -7.54
CA VAL A 106 15.17 2.48 -6.76
C VAL A 106 15.86 1.56 -5.75
N LEU A 107 15.24 0.44 -5.39
CA LEU A 107 15.79 -0.50 -4.41
C LEU A 107 17.19 -1.00 -4.82
N SER A 108 17.42 -1.22 -6.11
CA SER A 108 18.73 -1.60 -6.65
C SER A 108 19.83 -0.59 -6.30
N LEU A 109 19.56 0.72 -6.45
CA LEU A 109 20.48 1.78 -6.05
C LEU A 109 20.73 1.77 -4.54
N TYR A 110 19.71 1.56 -3.73
CA TYR A 110 19.87 1.52 -2.28
C TYR A 110 20.77 0.39 -1.83
N LEU A 111 20.62 -0.79 -2.44
CA LEU A 111 21.52 -1.92 -2.16
C LEU A 111 22.95 -1.63 -2.63
N ILE A 112 23.13 -1.00 -3.80
CA ILE A 112 24.45 -0.54 -4.27
C ILE A 112 25.06 0.47 -3.29
N ALA A 113 24.27 1.43 -2.81
CA ALA A 113 24.70 2.43 -1.84
C ALA A 113 25.15 1.78 -0.53
N ALA A 114 24.34 0.87 0.03
CA ALA A 114 24.70 0.11 1.22
C ALA A 114 26.02 -0.66 1.01
N MET A 115 26.18 -1.31 -0.15
CA MET A 115 27.41 -2.01 -0.50
C MET A 115 28.64 -1.08 -0.56
N VAL A 116 28.51 0.12 -1.16
CA VAL A 116 29.58 1.13 -1.20
C VAL A 116 30.02 1.58 0.20
N PHE A 117 29.08 1.66 1.15
CA PHE A 117 29.38 1.94 2.54
C PHE A 117 30.10 0.75 3.22
N CYS A 118 29.56 -0.47 3.09
CA CYS A 118 30.14 -1.68 3.66
C CYS A 118 31.55 -1.97 3.11
N GLU A 119 31.79 -1.72 1.82
CA GLU A 119 33.13 -1.82 1.22
C GLU A 119 34.11 -0.86 1.91
N GLY A 120 33.64 0.34 2.29
CA GLY A 120 34.41 1.30 3.08
C GLY A 120 34.85 0.76 4.43
N ILE A 121 33.98 0.03 5.13
CA ILE A 121 34.29 -0.63 6.41
C ILE A 121 35.29 -1.78 6.19
N CYS A 122 35.09 -2.59 5.16
CA CYS A 122 35.93 -3.76 4.91
C CYS A 122 37.37 -3.39 4.48
N ARG A 123 37.64 -2.13 4.09
CA ARG A 123 39.00 -1.65 3.79
C ARG A 123 39.91 -1.59 5.01
N TYR A 124 39.36 -1.60 6.23
CA TYR A 124 40.16 -1.66 7.45
C TYR A 124 40.70 -3.07 7.73
N CYS A 125 40.24 -4.10 7.02
CA CYS A 125 40.79 -5.44 7.09
C CYS A 125 42.14 -5.51 6.35
N ARG A 126 43.20 -5.93 7.04
CA ARG A 126 44.58 -5.99 6.49
C ARG A 126 44.79 -7.13 5.49
N THR A 127 44.00 -8.19 5.57
CA THR A 127 44.14 -9.38 4.73
C THR A 127 42.95 -9.54 3.80
N MET A 128 43.19 -10.16 2.64
CA MET A 128 42.11 -10.50 1.70
C MET A 128 41.08 -11.43 2.34
N SER A 129 41.53 -12.44 3.10
CA SER A 129 40.64 -13.33 3.84
C SER A 129 39.80 -12.56 4.86
N GLY A 130 40.40 -11.64 5.61
CA GLY A 130 39.69 -10.79 6.57
C GLY A 130 38.62 -9.92 5.91
N LYS A 131 38.92 -9.37 4.71
CA LYS A 131 37.95 -8.60 3.92
C LYS A 131 36.74 -9.44 3.53
N TYR A 132 36.95 -10.67 3.03
CA TYR A 132 35.85 -11.55 2.66
C TYR A 132 35.01 -11.99 3.86
N VAL A 133 35.65 -12.31 4.99
CA VAL A 133 34.96 -12.64 6.23
C VAL A 133 34.11 -11.45 6.69
N ALA A 134 34.67 -10.24 6.72
CA ALA A 134 33.92 -9.04 7.09
C ALA A 134 32.74 -8.77 6.15
N MET A 135 32.93 -8.88 4.84
CA MET A 135 31.85 -8.73 3.86
C MET A 135 30.74 -9.77 4.06
N PHE A 136 31.10 -11.03 4.29
CA PHE A 136 30.14 -12.10 4.54
C PHE A 136 29.36 -11.86 5.84
N SER A 137 30.06 -11.52 6.92
CA SER A 137 29.42 -11.20 8.20
C SER A 137 28.45 -10.01 8.08
N LEU A 138 28.84 -8.95 7.38
CA LEU A 138 27.94 -7.82 7.11
C LEU A 138 26.74 -8.23 6.27
N ALA A 139 26.95 -9.03 5.21
CA ALA A 139 25.86 -9.53 4.38
C ALA A 139 24.85 -10.34 5.21
N VAL A 140 25.32 -11.24 6.08
CA VAL A 140 24.47 -12.00 6.99
C VAL A 140 23.70 -11.07 7.91
N VAL A 141 24.38 -10.20 8.67
CA VAL A 141 23.76 -9.30 9.66
C VAL A 141 22.70 -8.39 9.02
N LEU A 142 23.02 -7.79 7.87
CA LEU A 142 22.12 -6.87 7.17
C LEU A 142 20.93 -7.59 6.51
N SER A 143 21.05 -8.89 6.23
CA SER A 143 19.98 -9.69 5.60
C SER A 143 19.07 -10.38 6.60
N VAL A 144 19.47 -10.56 7.87
CA VAL A 144 18.65 -11.27 8.88
C VAL A 144 17.24 -10.68 8.98
N TYR A 145 17.13 -9.35 9.12
CA TYR A 145 15.82 -8.71 9.29
C TYR A 145 14.93 -8.80 8.03
N PRO A 146 15.40 -8.45 6.81
CA PRO A 146 14.60 -8.64 5.59
C PRO A 146 14.18 -10.11 5.36
N ILE A 147 15.07 -11.06 5.62
CA ILE A 147 14.77 -12.51 5.48
C ILE A 147 13.69 -12.91 6.49
N TYR A 148 13.86 -12.56 7.76
CA TYR A 148 12.87 -12.83 8.80
C TYR A 148 11.50 -12.24 8.44
N LYS A 149 11.47 -10.98 8.00
CA LYS A 149 10.23 -10.30 7.60
C LYS A 149 9.56 -10.98 6.41
N THR A 150 10.36 -11.37 5.41
CA THR A 150 9.86 -12.11 4.24
C THR A 150 9.29 -13.46 4.64
N ALA A 151 10.01 -14.24 5.45
CA ALA A 151 9.56 -15.53 5.95
C ALA A 151 8.25 -15.41 6.76
N ARG A 152 8.15 -14.39 7.61
CA ARG A 152 6.94 -14.08 8.38
C ARG A 152 5.75 -13.76 7.48
N TYR A 153 5.93 -12.96 6.42
CA TYR A 153 4.86 -12.68 5.47
C TYR A 153 4.45 -13.91 4.65
N LEU A 154 5.41 -14.72 4.20
CA LEU A 154 5.12 -15.96 3.49
C LEU A 154 4.36 -16.96 4.36
N ALA A 155 4.75 -17.07 5.63
CA ALA A 155 4.11 -17.98 6.59
C ALA A 155 2.64 -17.63 6.84
N VAL A 156 2.22 -16.38 6.63
CA VAL A 156 0.83 -15.98 6.79
C VAL A 156 0.04 -15.95 5.50
N VAL A 157 0.62 -16.27 4.34
CA VAL A 157 -0.14 -16.33 3.07
C VAL A 157 -1.23 -17.41 3.16
N VAL A 158 -0.94 -18.51 3.86
CA VAL A 158 -1.86 -19.63 4.07
C VAL A 158 -2.01 -19.87 5.58
N PRO A 159 -3.24 -19.98 6.12
CA PRO A 159 -4.53 -19.97 5.41
C PRO A 159 -4.97 -18.57 4.97
N ASP A 160 -5.65 -18.50 3.82
CA ASP A 160 -6.18 -17.23 3.29
C ASP A 160 -7.42 -16.79 4.08
N THR A 161 -7.47 -15.55 4.54
CA THR A 161 -8.61 -15.05 5.34
C THR A 161 -9.89 -14.93 4.50
N ARG A 162 -9.76 -14.73 3.19
CA ARG A 162 -10.88 -14.71 2.25
C ARG A 162 -11.49 -16.10 2.14
N GLU A 163 -10.66 -17.14 2.03
CA GLU A 163 -11.17 -18.51 1.96
C GLU A 163 -11.87 -18.92 3.26
N GLN A 164 -11.28 -18.61 4.42
CA GLN A 164 -11.94 -18.82 5.71
C GLN A 164 -13.27 -18.06 5.85
N MET A 165 -13.32 -16.81 5.39
CA MET A 165 -14.57 -16.03 5.38
C MET A 165 -15.60 -16.65 4.42
N LYS A 166 -15.15 -17.11 3.25
CA LYS A 166 -16.00 -17.80 2.27
C LYS A 166 -16.60 -19.07 2.86
N GLU A 167 -15.79 -19.94 3.43
CA GLU A 167 -16.21 -21.19 4.09
C GLU A 167 -17.25 -20.91 5.18
N TRP A 168 -17.00 -19.90 6.02
CA TRP A 168 -17.96 -19.52 7.05
C TRP A 168 -19.27 -19.00 6.47
N ILE A 169 -19.24 -18.14 5.44
CA ILE A 169 -20.44 -17.62 4.78
C ILE A 169 -21.26 -18.76 4.17
N VAL A 170 -20.62 -19.66 3.43
CA VAL A 170 -21.26 -20.83 2.80
C VAL A 170 -21.95 -21.72 3.84
N GLY A 171 -21.34 -21.91 5.01
CA GLY A 171 -21.88 -22.73 6.09
C GLY A 171 -22.98 -22.07 6.92
N ASN A 172 -23.08 -20.74 6.94
CA ASN A 172 -23.91 -20.00 7.92
C ASN A 172 -24.93 -19.04 7.31
N ILE A 173 -24.77 -18.63 6.04
CA ILE A 173 -25.66 -17.67 5.38
C ILE A 173 -26.48 -18.38 4.30
N PRO A 174 -27.82 -18.24 4.31
CA PRO A 174 -28.68 -18.82 3.29
C PRO A 174 -28.26 -18.42 1.87
N LYS A 175 -28.22 -19.40 0.95
CA LYS A 175 -27.98 -19.13 -0.48
C LYS A 175 -29.04 -18.19 -1.04
N GLY A 176 -28.66 -17.39 -2.04
CA GLY A 176 -29.52 -16.37 -2.64
C GLY A 176 -29.63 -15.06 -1.83
N SER A 177 -29.08 -15.00 -0.61
CA SER A 177 -28.94 -13.75 0.15
C SER A 177 -28.10 -12.73 -0.60
N THR A 178 -28.41 -11.46 -0.36
CA THR A 178 -27.73 -10.31 -0.94
C THR A 178 -26.61 -9.83 -0.01
N ILE A 179 -25.37 -9.89 -0.50
CA ILE A 179 -24.18 -9.49 0.27
C ILE A 179 -23.60 -8.23 -0.36
N PHE A 180 -23.58 -7.15 0.43
CA PHE A 180 -22.97 -5.89 0.03
C PHE A 180 -21.46 -5.93 0.25
N MET A 181 -20.72 -5.59 -0.81
CA MET A 181 -19.26 -5.49 -0.80
C MET A 181 -18.83 -4.15 -1.36
N HIS A 182 -17.87 -3.50 -0.70
CA HIS A 182 -17.46 -2.16 -1.12
C HIS A 182 -16.68 -2.13 -2.44
N TRP A 183 -16.11 -3.25 -2.85
CA TRP A 183 -15.30 -3.35 -4.07
C TRP A 183 -15.37 -4.75 -4.68
N ALA A 184 -15.37 -4.80 -6.00
CA ALA A 184 -15.22 -6.01 -6.80
C ALA A 184 -13.76 -6.46 -6.94
N ARG A 185 -12.95 -6.39 -5.88
CA ARG A 185 -11.53 -6.81 -5.95
C ARG A 185 -11.34 -8.18 -5.29
N PRO A 186 -10.95 -9.22 -6.07
CA PRO A 186 -10.61 -10.54 -5.52
C PRO A 186 -9.49 -10.47 -4.47
N SER A 187 -8.61 -9.47 -4.57
CA SER A 187 -7.56 -9.23 -3.58
C SER A 187 -8.10 -8.73 -2.23
N LEU A 188 -9.37 -8.32 -2.13
CA LEU A 188 -9.94 -7.79 -0.88
C LEU A 188 -11.02 -8.69 -0.31
N TYR A 189 -11.66 -9.50 -1.14
CA TYR A 189 -12.88 -10.22 -0.80
C TYR A 189 -12.92 -11.59 -1.46
N PRO A 190 -13.58 -12.58 -0.81
CA PRO A 190 -13.82 -13.88 -1.43
C PRO A 190 -14.74 -13.78 -2.64
N ASP A 191 -14.59 -14.73 -3.57
CA ASP A 191 -15.59 -14.95 -4.61
C ASP A 191 -16.81 -15.67 -4.02
N LEU A 192 -17.91 -14.92 -3.88
CA LEU A 192 -19.19 -15.41 -3.37
C LEU A 192 -20.22 -15.57 -4.49
N ALA A 193 -19.96 -15.03 -5.67
CA ALA A 193 -20.90 -15.12 -6.78
C ALA A 193 -20.98 -16.56 -7.30
N SER A 194 -19.85 -17.26 -7.37
CA SER A 194 -19.78 -18.69 -7.72
C SER A 194 -20.48 -19.62 -6.71
N GLU A 195 -20.71 -19.15 -5.48
CA GLU A 195 -21.35 -19.91 -4.40
C GLU A 195 -22.88 -19.71 -4.33
N GLY A 196 -23.45 -18.90 -5.22
CA GLY A 196 -24.90 -18.65 -5.32
C GLY A 196 -25.42 -17.49 -4.47
N TYR A 197 -24.55 -16.56 -4.06
CA TYR A 197 -24.94 -15.31 -3.40
C TYR A 197 -25.14 -14.17 -4.42
N LYS A 198 -26.02 -13.22 -4.09
CA LYS A 198 -26.20 -11.99 -4.87
C LYS A 198 -25.23 -10.93 -4.34
N VAL A 199 -24.08 -10.79 -4.99
CA VAL A 199 -23.08 -9.80 -4.58
C VAL A 199 -23.44 -8.43 -5.16
N VAL A 200 -23.64 -7.44 -4.30
CA VAL A 200 -23.89 -6.05 -4.69
C VAL A 200 -22.64 -5.24 -4.44
N ILE A 201 -22.12 -4.64 -5.50
CA ILE A 201 -20.96 -3.74 -5.46
C ILE A 201 -21.42 -2.38 -5.98
N PRO A 202 -21.39 -1.33 -5.14
CA PRO A 202 -21.90 -0.04 -5.55
C PRO A 202 -21.04 0.58 -6.64
N PRO A 203 -21.64 1.23 -7.64
CA PRO A 203 -20.88 2.04 -8.57
C PRO A 203 -20.22 3.19 -7.79
N HIS A 204 -19.00 3.58 -8.18
CA HIS A 204 -18.25 4.67 -7.55
C HIS A 204 -18.83 6.07 -7.86
N ARG A 205 -20.16 6.22 -7.96
CA ARG A 205 -20.82 7.42 -8.49
C ARG A 205 -21.28 8.39 -7.41
N THR A 206 -22.03 7.94 -6.39
CA THR A 206 -22.51 8.85 -5.33
C THR A 206 -22.62 8.18 -3.95
N ALA A 207 -22.56 9.01 -2.91
CA ALA A 207 -22.83 8.64 -1.50
C ALA A 207 -24.21 7.99 -1.29
N ILE A 208 -25.21 8.54 -1.97
CA ILE A 208 -26.62 8.19 -1.80
C ILE A 208 -26.86 6.79 -2.36
N GLU A 209 -26.43 6.53 -3.60
CA GLU A 209 -26.55 5.20 -4.22
C GLU A 209 -25.85 4.13 -3.39
N PHE A 210 -24.72 4.48 -2.77
CA PHE A 210 -23.99 3.58 -1.89
C PHE A 210 -24.82 3.18 -0.67
N GLU A 211 -25.37 4.16 0.06
CA GLU A 211 -26.18 3.91 1.25
C GLU A 211 -27.49 3.20 0.92
N GLU A 212 -28.13 3.53 -0.19
CA GLU A 212 -29.34 2.85 -0.65
C GLU A 212 -29.09 1.36 -0.90
N GLN A 213 -28.02 1.01 -1.63
CA GLN A 213 -27.67 -0.38 -1.88
C GLN A 213 -27.26 -1.13 -0.61
N LYS A 214 -26.52 -0.47 0.29
CA LYS A 214 -26.14 -1.02 1.59
C LYS A 214 -27.38 -1.37 2.44
N ARG A 215 -28.42 -0.52 2.43
CA ARG A 215 -29.69 -0.77 3.14
C ARG A 215 -30.54 -1.89 2.53
N GLN A 216 -30.39 -2.15 1.23
CA GLN A 216 -31.11 -3.23 0.55
C GLN A 216 -30.48 -4.61 0.78
N ALA A 217 -29.22 -4.68 1.18
CA ALA A 217 -28.52 -5.93 1.38
C ALA A 217 -28.94 -6.67 2.66
N ASP A 218 -28.92 -8.00 2.60
CA ASP A 218 -29.17 -8.86 3.76
C ASP A 218 -27.95 -8.89 4.70
N TYR A 219 -26.75 -8.74 4.15
CA TYR A 219 -25.48 -8.76 4.87
C TYR A 219 -24.49 -7.75 4.28
N ILE A 220 -23.56 -7.28 5.11
CA ILE A 220 -22.49 -6.35 4.72
C ILE A 220 -21.15 -7.03 5.01
N LEU A 221 -20.31 -7.20 3.98
CA LEU A 221 -18.96 -7.72 4.10
C LEU A 221 -17.94 -6.58 3.99
N SER A 222 -17.19 -6.34 5.07
CA SER A 222 -16.19 -5.28 5.20
C SER A 222 -14.77 -5.83 5.29
N SER A 223 -13.79 -5.03 4.86
CA SER A 223 -12.35 -5.36 4.88
C SER A 223 -11.55 -4.22 5.52
N THR A 224 -10.66 -4.55 6.46
CA THR A 224 -9.89 -3.55 7.24
C THR A 224 -8.68 -2.99 6.54
N VAL A 225 -8.36 -3.41 5.30
CA VAL A 225 -7.31 -2.74 4.49
C VAL A 225 -7.61 -1.24 4.31
N LYS A 226 -8.85 -0.84 4.63
CA LYS A 226 -9.27 0.54 4.72
C LYS A 226 -8.86 1.33 5.96
N ASN A 227 -8.33 0.72 7.03
CA ASN A 227 -7.77 1.46 8.17
C ASN A 227 -6.72 2.48 7.74
N VAL A 228 -6.03 2.23 6.63
CA VAL A 228 -5.10 3.18 6.00
C VAL A 228 -5.81 4.46 5.52
N PHE A 229 -7.03 4.37 4.97
CA PHE A 229 -7.84 5.55 4.63
C PHE A 229 -8.32 6.31 5.87
N PHE A 230 -8.48 5.63 7.02
CA PHE A 230 -8.81 6.29 8.29
C PHE A 230 -7.60 6.94 8.97
N THR A 231 -6.37 6.60 8.55
CA THR A 231 -5.12 7.17 9.12
C THR A 231 -4.69 8.47 8.44
N TYR A 232 -5.26 8.82 7.29
CA TYR A 232 -5.03 10.13 6.67
C TYR A 232 -5.99 11.15 7.30
N PRO A 233 -5.48 12.11 8.09
CA PRO A 233 -6.30 12.97 8.94
C PRO A 233 -7.28 13.87 8.16
N ASP A 234 -6.95 14.20 6.91
CA ASP A 234 -7.70 15.17 6.11
C ASP A 234 -8.68 14.53 5.13
N ASP A 235 -8.62 13.20 4.96
CA ASP A 235 -9.59 12.50 4.14
C ASP A 235 -10.85 12.25 4.99
N ARG A 236 -11.74 13.26 5.03
CA ARG A 236 -13.18 13.06 5.24
C ARG A 236 -13.76 12.29 4.06
N SER A 237 -13.10 11.20 3.67
CA SER A 237 -13.54 10.35 2.60
C SER A 237 -14.98 10.00 2.89
N LEU A 238 -15.80 10.08 1.86
CA LEU A 238 -17.14 9.52 1.84
C LEU A 238 -17.21 8.17 2.58
N TYR A 239 -16.15 7.37 2.50
CA TYR A 239 -15.99 6.12 3.23
C TYR A 239 -15.95 6.26 4.76
N LYS A 240 -15.28 7.25 5.34
CA LYS A 240 -15.32 7.47 6.80
C LYS A 240 -16.73 7.81 7.27
N GLN A 241 -17.51 8.55 6.49
CA GLN A 241 -18.92 8.83 6.81
C GLN A 241 -19.79 7.57 6.66
N ILE A 242 -19.62 6.82 5.57
CA ILE A 242 -20.41 5.62 5.25
C ILE A 242 -20.14 4.44 6.21
N TYR A 243 -18.88 4.27 6.61
CA TYR A 243 -18.43 3.12 7.41
C TYR A 243 -18.21 3.47 8.88
N GLY A 244 -17.80 4.70 9.18
CA GLY A 244 -17.21 5.07 10.46
C GLY A 244 -18.19 5.01 11.63
N ASP A 245 -19.44 5.43 11.45
CA ASP A 245 -20.35 5.59 12.58
C ASP A 245 -21.22 4.34 12.82
N GLU A 246 -21.72 3.71 11.75
CA GLU A 246 -22.61 2.55 11.88
C GLU A 246 -21.86 1.24 12.11
N LEU A 247 -20.75 1.00 11.42
CA LEU A 247 -20.02 -0.27 11.53
C LEU A 247 -19.04 -0.30 12.69
N SER A 248 -18.66 0.86 13.24
CA SER A 248 -17.84 0.93 14.46
C SER A 248 -18.64 0.51 15.71
N THR A 249 -19.96 0.70 15.69
CA THR A 249 -20.87 0.35 16.79
C THR A 249 -21.53 -1.01 16.59
N ALA A 250 -21.71 -1.46 15.35
CA ALA A 250 -22.27 -2.77 15.04
C ALA A 250 -21.33 -3.90 15.46
N LYS A 251 -21.87 -4.92 16.13
CA LYS A 251 -21.13 -6.17 16.41
C LYS A 251 -21.11 -7.06 15.16
N PRO A 252 -19.93 -7.47 14.64
CA PRO A 252 -19.87 -8.39 13.51
C PRO A 252 -20.46 -9.75 13.88
N LEU A 253 -21.16 -10.39 12.93
CA LEU A 253 -21.61 -11.78 13.05
C LEU A 253 -20.42 -12.72 13.09
N PHE A 254 -19.41 -12.44 12.26
CA PHE A 254 -18.17 -13.18 12.20
C PHE A 254 -17.03 -12.29 11.73
N SER A 255 -15.84 -12.59 12.22
CA SER A 255 -14.61 -11.87 11.89
C SER A 255 -13.48 -12.85 11.67
N VAL A 256 -12.76 -12.68 10.57
CA VAL A 256 -11.54 -13.45 10.28
C VAL A 256 -10.36 -12.51 10.35
N TYR A 257 -9.37 -12.90 11.15
CA TYR A 257 -8.12 -12.17 11.33
C TYR A 257 -6.97 -12.97 10.70
N PRO A 258 -5.98 -12.32 10.09
CA PRO A 258 -4.73 -12.99 9.77
C PRO A 258 -4.04 -13.42 11.07
N SER A 259 -3.24 -14.49 11.02
CA SER A 259 -2.49 -14.99 12.18
C SER A 259 -1.45 -14.01 12.72
N TYR A 260 -1.03 -13.03 11.93
CA TYR A 260 -0.14 -11.95 12.35
C TYR A 260 -0.62 -10.58 11.88
N GLU A 261 -0.14 -10.13 10.73
CA GLU A 261 -0.31 -8.78 10.21
C GLU A 261 -0.87 -8.86 8.79
N THR A 262 -1.75 -7.92 8.45
CA THR A 262 -2.14 -7.71 7.06
C THR A 262 -0.95 -7.11 6.31
N TYR A 263 -0.64 -7.64 5.13
CA TYR A 263 0.37 -7.03 4.25
C TYR A 263 -0.33 -6.46 3.02
N LEU A 264 -0.47 -5.14 2.96
CA LEU A 264 -1.26 -4.46 1.90
C LEU A 264 -2.67 -5.07 1.81
N TYR A 265 -2.95 -5.79 0.73
CA TYR A 265 -4.20 -6.49 0.46
C TYR A 265 -4.15 -7.99 0.77
N HIS A 266 -3.01 -8.53 1.18
CA HIS A 266 -2.89 -9.93 1.53
C HIS A 266 -3.46 -10.19 2.92
N ASN A 267 -4.35 -11.18 2.99
CA ASN A 267 -5.04 -11.62 4.19
C ASN A 267 -5.66 -10.49 5.00
N PRO A 268 -6.57 -9.71 4.38
CA PRO A 268 -7.28 -8.64 5.07
C PRO A 268 -8.01 -9.19 6.30
N VAL A 269 -8.20 -8.36 7.33
CA VAL A 269 -9.24 -8.70 8.32
C VAL A 269 -10.59 -8.49 7.64
N LEU A 270 -11.44 -9.50 7.72
CA LEU A 270 -12.76 -9.47 7.14
C LEU A 270 -13.79 -9.53 8.24
N HIS A 271 -14.83 -8.71 8.12
CA HIS A 271 -15.95 -8.65 9.05
C HIS A 271 -17.24 -8.77 8.26
N ILE A 272 -18.14 -9.65 8.69
CA ILE A 272 -19.48 -9.73 8.14
C ILE A 272 -20.50 -9.30 9.18
N TYR A 273 -21.42 -8.45 8.76
CA TYR A 273 -22.47 -7.86 9.59
C TYR A 273 -23.82 -8.22 9.01
N LYS A 274 -24.84 -8.27 9.88
CA LYS A 274 -26.23 -8.32 9.43
C LYS A 274 -26.60 -6.98 8.80
N GLY A 275 -27.31 -7.01 7.67
CA GLY A 275 -27.79 -5.81 7.00
C GLY A 275 -28.75 -5.00 7.86
N ILE A 276 -28.66 -3.68 7.76
CA ILE A 276 -29.55 -2.73 8.45
C ILE A 276 -30.80 -2.56 7.58
N LYS A 277 -31.58 -3.63 7.40
CA LYS A 277 -32.92 -3.46 6.82
C LYS A 277 -33.74 -2.67 7.83
N ASN A 278 -34.22 -1.49 7.44
CA ASN A 278 -35.00 -0.55 8.24
C ASN A 278 -35.82 -1.27 9.33
N THR A 279 -35.28 -1.35 10.55
CA THR A 279 -36.02 -1.74 11.75
C THR A 279 -36.90 -0.61 12.25
N ALA A 280 -37.21 0.37 11.39
CA ALA A 280 -38.20 1.40 11.64
C ALA A 280 -39.59 0.79 11.41
N GLN A 281 -40.09 0.10 12.44
CA GLN A 281 -41.52 -0.07 12.72
C GLN A 281 -41.81 0.55 14.07
#